data_AF-A0A1I4FD26-F1
#
_entry.id   AF-A0A1I4FD26-F1
#
_cell.length_a   1.000
_cell.length_b   1.000
_cell.length_c   1.000
_cell.angle_alpha   90.00
_cell.angle_beta   90.00
_cell.angle_gamma   90.00
#
_symmetry.space_group_name_H-M   'P 1'
#
loop_
_entity.id
_entity.type
_entity.pdbx_description
1 polymer ?
#
loop_
_entity_poly.entity_id
_entity_poly.type
_entity_poly.pdbx_seq_one_letter_code
_entity_poly.pdbx_strand_id
1 'polypeptide(L)'
;MNRDVIEILSILIKKMLNDQDLWLEQDEIIIELEDSGYSIENIKAAFTVVFNEVITAGDQDFYIDYAMKSGYNRVFTKTEKVYFDNDVRKLILKLNKLGILSADQLEIIIFRMMNFAVYNELKPDLVWEIINDVVEDNETLYLISDEIAEFNSSILKYQRVN
;
A
#
# COMPACT_ATOMS: atom_id res chain seq x y z
N MET A 1 -14.47 -19.76 -0.53
CA MET A 1 -14.81 -18.35 -0.23
C MET A 1 -16.20 -18.31 0.39
N ASN A 2 -16.41 -17.50 1.44
CA ASN A 2 -17.72 -17.41 2.12
C ASN A 2 -18.76 -16.73 1.21
N ARG A 3 -20.04 -17.09 1.34
CA ARG A 3 -21.15 -16.52 0.56
C ARG A 3 -21.26 -15.02 0.74
N ASP A 4 -21.12 -14.55 1.97
CA ASP A 4 -21.19 -13.11 2.30
C ASP A 4 -20.06 -12.34 1.61
N VAL A 5 -18.85 -12.91 1.55
CA VAL A 5 -17.72 -12.31 0.84
C VAL A 5 -18.01 -12.16 -0.66
N ILE A 6 -18.62 -13.17 -1.29
CA ILE A 6 -18.99 -13.12 -2.71
C ILE A 6 -20.06 -12.04 -2.98
N GLU A 7 -20.99 -11.86 -2.06
CA GLU A 7 -22.03 -10.84 -2.17
C GLU A 7 -21.44 -9.43 -2.02
N ILE A 8 -20.57 -9.22 -1.03
CA ILE A 8 -19.85 -7.96 -0.85
C ILE A 8 -19.00 -7.64 -2.08
N LEU A 9 -18.28 -8.62 -2.63
CA LEU A 9 -17.52 -8.45 -3.88
C LEU A 9 -18.41 -7.97 -5.04
N SER A 10 -19.60 -8.55 -5.17
CA SER A 10 -20.54 -8.16 -6.22
C SER A 10 -21.01 -6.70 -6.04
N ILE A 11 -21.17 -6.24 -4.80
CA ILE A 11 -21.51 -4.84 -4.47
C ILE A 11 -20.33 -3.93 -4.85
N LEU A 12 -19.12 -4.26 -4.42
CA LEU A 12 -17.92 -3.47 -4.69
C LEU A 12 -17.67 -3.33 -6.21
N ILE A 13 -17.75 -4.44 -6.96
CA ILE A 13 -17.61 -4.42 -8.43
C ILE A 13 -18.69 -3.55 -9.07
N LYS A 14 -19.94 -3.63 -8.60
CA LYS A 14 -21.02 -2.79 -9.12
C LYS A 14 -20.78 -1.31 -8.87
N LYS A 15 -20.25 -0.94 -7.70
CA LYS A 15 -19.87 0.45 -7.37
C LYS A 15 -18.76 0.94 -8.30
N MET A 16 -17.73 0.13 -8.56
CA MET A 16 -16.67 0.45 -9.53
C MET A 16 -17.20 0.67 -10.94
N LEU A 17 -18.13 -0.18 -11.41
CA LEU A 17 -18.75 -0.03 -12.73
C LEU A 17 -19.61 1.23 -12.87
N ASN A 18 -19.98 1.87 -11.75
CA ASN A 18 -20.71 3.13 -11.71
C ASN A 18 -19.78 4.33 -11.45
N ASP A 19 -18.49 4.19 -11.76
CA ASP A 19 -17.45 5.22 -11.57
C ASP A 19 -17.31 5.70 -10.10
N GLN A 20 -17.75 4.90 -9.13
CA GLN A 20 -17.46 5.18 -7.72
C GLN A 20 -16.04 4.75 -7.40
N ASP A 21 -15.27 5.68 -6.86
CA ASP A 21 -13.92 5.41 -6.40
C ASP A 21 -13.97 4.72 -5.04
N LEU A 22 -13.87 3.39 -5.06
CA LEU A 22 -13.85 2.55 -3.86
C LEU A 22 -12.74 2.96 -2.88
N TRP A 23 -11.68 3.63 -3.36
CA TRP A 23 -10.58 4.07 -2.53
C TRP A 23 -10.91 5.34 -1.75
N LEU A 24 -11.63 6.28 -2.38
CA LEU A 24 -12.06 7.51 -1.72
C LEU A 24 -13.27 7.29 -0.81
N GLU A 25 -14.16 6.38 -1.18
CA GLU A 25 -15.42 6.11 -0.48
C GLU A 25 -15.31 4.93 0.51
N GLN A 26 -14.11 4.39 0.75
CA GLN A 26 -13.92 3.13 1.49
C GLN A 26 -14.61 3.13 2.86
N ASP A 27 -14.44 4.20 3.65
CA ASP A 27 -15.03 4.31 4.99
C ASP A 27 -16.57 4.33 4.93
N GLU A 28 -17.14 5.05 3.97
CA GLU A 28 -18.59 5.13 3.77
C GLU A 28 -19.16 3.77 3.32
N ILE A 29 -18.44 3.07 2.46
CA ILE A 29 -18.82 1.73 1.97
C ILE A 29 -18.73 0.70 3.09
N ILE A 30 -17.70 0.75 3.94
CA ILE A 30 -17.59 -0.14 5.10
C ILE A 30 -18.78 0.07 6.04
N ILE A 31 -19.11 1.33 6.36
CA ILE A 31 -20.27 1.66 7.21
C ILE A 31 -21.57 1.14 6.58
N GLU A 32 -21.78 1.35 5.28
CA GLU A 32 -22.96 0.85 4.56
C GLU A 32 -23.09 -0.69 4.66
N LEU A 33 -21.97 -1.40 4.55
CA LEU A 33 -21.94 -2.86 4.62
C LEU A 33 -22.15 -3.38 6.05
N GLU A 34 -21.58 -2.73 7.05
CA GLU A 34 -21.81 -3.07 8.47
C GLU A 34 -23.28 -2.82 8.86
N ASP A 35 -23.85 -1.68 8.44
CA ASP A 35 -25.27 -1.34 8.65
C ASP A 35 -26.21 -2.33 7.93
N SER A 36 -25.74 -2.92 6.82
CA SER A 36 -26.45 -3.98 6.10
C SER A 36 -26.31 -5.36 6.75
N GLY A 37 -25.57 -5.48 7.86
CA GLY A 37 -25.42 -6.69 8.67
C GLY A 37 -24.26 -7.60 8.28
N TYR A 38 -23.35 -7.14 7.40
CA TYR A 38 -22.14 -7.89 7.08
C TYR A 38 -21.12 -7.80 8.21
N SER A 39 -20.46 -8.92 8.52
CA SER A 39 -19.39 -8.91 9.51
C SER A 39 -18.15 -8.22 8.96
N ILE A 40 -17.43 -7.55 9.85
CA ILE A 40 -16.19 -6.86 9.49
C ILE A 40 -15.17 -7.84 8.87
N GLU A 41 -15.11 -9.11 9.29
CA GLU A 41 -14.20 -10.10 8.70
C GLU A 41 -14.55 -10.40 7.23
N ASN A 42 -15.83 -10.48 6.89
CA ASN A 42 -16.28 -10.73 5.53
C ASN A 42 -16.06 -9.50 4.63
N ILE A 43 -16.30 -8.30 5.16
CA ILE A 43 -16.03 -7.02 4.47
C ILE A 43 -14.53 -6.92 4.15
N LYS A 44 -13.69 -7.17 5.15
CA LYS A 44 -12.23 -7.19 5.02
C LYS A 44 -11.77 -8.17 3.93
N ALA A 45 -12.27 -9.40 3.96
CA ALA A 45 -11.90 -10.41 2.97
C ALA A 45 -12.30 -10.01 1.53
N ALA A 46 -13.43 -9.33 1.35
CA ALA A 46 -13.87 -8.84 0.04
C ALA A 46 -13.01 -7.68 -0.47
N PHE A 47 -12.73 -6.68 0.36
CA PHE A 47 -11.83 -5.59 -0.01
C PHE A 47 -10.42 -6.08 -0.35
N THR A 48 -9.89 -7.06 0.39
CA THR A 48 -8.60 -7.69 0.06
C THR A 48 -8.61 -8.30 -1.34
N VAL A 49 -9.70 -8.99 -1.73
CA VAL A 49 -9.80 -9.60 -3.06
C VAL A 49 -9.91 -8.53 -4.16
N VAL A 50 -10.77 -7.52 -4.00
CA VAL A 50 -10.91 -6.44 -5.00
C VAL A 50 -9.59 -5.71 -5.17
N PHE A 51 -8.94 -5.31 -4.07
CA PHE A 51 -7.73 -4.52 -4.16
C PHE A 51 -6.51 -5.33 -4.58
N ASN A 52 -6.40 -6.61 -4.21
CA ASN A 52 -5.33 -7.45 -4.74
C ASN A 52 -5.50 -7.68 -6.25
N GLU A 53 -6.72 -7.97 -6.72
CA GLU A 53 -6.99 -8.20 -8.15
C GLU A 53 -6.88 -6.91 -8.98
N VAL A 54 -7.30 -5.76 -8.43
CA VAL A 54 -7.15 -4.44 -9.08
C VAL A 54 -5.69 -4.00 -9.12
N ILE A 55 -4.88 -4.35 -8.12
CA ILE A 55 -3.44 -4.10 -8.16
C ILE A 55 -2.78 -4.98 -9.23
N THR A 56 -3.16 -6.26 -9.38
CA THR A 56 -2.62 -7.11 -10.46
C THR A 56 -3.16 -6.79 -11.87
N ALA A 57 -4.37 -6.25 -11.98
CA ALA A 57 -4.95 -5.86 -13.26
C ALA A 57 -4.60 -4.42 -13.68
N GLY A 58 -4.16 -3.58 -12.72
CA GLY A 58 -3.93 -2.14 -12.88
C GLY A 58 -2.49 -1.73 -13.22
N ASP A 59 -1.54 -2.67 -13.30
CA ASP A 59 -0.14 -2.39 -13.69
C ASP A 59 0.01 -1.94 -15.17
N GLN A 60 -1.07 -1.62 -15.88
CA GLN A 60 -1.03 -1.08 -17.24
C GLN A 60 -1.60 0.34 -17.43
N ASP A 61 -2.32 0.94 -16.47
CA ASP A 61 -3.06 2.19 -16.72
C ASP A 61 -2.92 3.30 -15.66
N PHE A 62 -2.03 3.19 -14.66
CA PHE A 62 -1.59 4.38 -13.95
C PHE A 62 -0.58 5.14 -14.81
N TYR A 63 -0.89 6.40 -15.15
CA TYR A 63 0.04 7.30 -15.81
C TYR A 63 1.19 7.59 -14.83
N ILE A 64 2.25 6.78 -14.87
CA ILE A 64 3.45 6.99 -14.06
C ILE A 64 4.14 8.21 -14.65
N ASP A 65 4.10 9.34 -13.94
CA ASP A 65 4.87 10.52 -14.32
C ASP A 65 6.31 10.33 -13.79
N TYR A 66 7.08 9.53 -14.53
CA TYR A 66 8.50 9.24 -14.24
C TYR A 66 9.37 10.50 -14.12
N ALA A 67 8.87 11.69 -14.48
CA ALA A 67 9.62 12.94 -14.42
C ALA A 67 9.76 13.50 -12.99
N MET A 68 8.77 13.28 -12.11
CA MET A 68 8.83 13.83 -10.75
C MET A 68 9.48 12.84 -9.80
N LYS A 69 10.66 13.20 -9.28
CA LYS A 69 11.34 12.42 -8.24
C LYS A 69 10.73 12.68 -6.87
N SER A 70 10.85 11.68 -6.00
CA SER A 70 10.71 11.85 -4.56
C SER A 70 11.73 12.88 -4.02
N GLY A 71 11.60 13.28 -2.76
CA GLY A 71 12.44 14.31 -2.13
C GLY A 71 11.76 15.67 -2.00
N TYR A 72 10.45 15.74 -2.26
CA TYR A 72 9.63 16.91 -1.99
C TYR A 72 9.35 17.05 -0.49
N ASN A 73 8.85 18.22 -0.08
CA ASN A 73 8.42 18.45 1.30
C ASN A 73 7.12 17.68 1.58
N ARG A 74 7.23 16.44 2.06
CA ARG A 74 6.08 15.61 2.42
C ARG A 74 5.39 16.13 3.68
N VAL A 75 4.05 16.19 3.61
CA VAL A 75 3.18 16.43 4.77
C VAL A 75 2.26 15.23 4.92
N PHE A 76 2.29 14.59 6.09
CA PHE A 76 1.39 13.47 6.36
C PHE A 76 -0.06 13.93 6.50
N THR A 77 -0.96 13.21 5.83
CA THR A 77 -2.40 13.41 5.93
C THR A 77 -2.91 13.01 7.33
N LYS A 78 -4.18 13.30 7.63
CA LYS A 78 -4.79 12.87 8.90
C LYS A 78 -4.87 11.34 8.96
N THR A 79 -5.28 10.70 7.87
CA THR A 79 -5.43 9.25 7.75
C THR A 79 -4.09 8.55 7.94
N GLU A 80 -3.03 9.02 7.29
CA GLU A 80 -1.69 8.47 7.47
C GLU A 80 -1.19 8.60 8.91
N LYS A 81 -1.51 9.70 9.61
CA LYS A 81 -1.15 9.86 11.02
C LYS A 81 -1.88 8.90 11.95
N VAL A 82 -3.03 8.37 11.52
CA VAL A 82 -3.78 7.34 12.26
C VAL A 82 -3.12 5.98 12.06
N TYR A 83 -2.80 5.62 10.82
CA TYR A 83 -2.24 4.30 10.49
C TYR A 83 -0.74 4.17 10.78
N PHE A 84 0.00 5.27 10.75
CA PHE A 84 1.45 5.26 10.91
C PHE A 84 1.87 5.82 12.25
N ASP A 85 2.52 4.98 13.04
CA ASP A 85 3.25 5.42 14.20
C ASP A 85 4.44 6.34 13.82
N ASN A 86 5.17 6.80 14.83
CA ASN A 86 6.30 7.70 14.60
C ASN A 86 7.45 7.05 13.83
N ASP A 87 7.64 5.74 13.95
CA ASP A 87 8.79 5.05 13.37
C ASP A 87 8.55 4.74 11.89
N VAL A 88 7.33 4.30 11.55
CA VAL A 88 6.87 4.19 10.16
C VAL A 88 6.94 5.55 9.46
N ARG A 89 6.49 6.64 10.10
CA ARG A 89 6.58 7.98 9.51
C ARG A 89 8.03 8.43 9.30
N LYS A 90 8.95 8.13 10.21
CA LYS A 90 10.39 8.40 9.99
C LYS A 90 10.93 7.61 8.82
N LEU A 91 10.54 6.34 8.69
CA LEU A 91 10.96 5.47 7.59
C LEU A 91 10.51 6.04 6.23
N ILE A 92 9.25 6.44 6.13
CA ILE A 92 8.71 7.11 4.93
C ILE A 92 9.47 8.40 4.62
N LEU A 93 9.79 9.21 5.63
CA LEU A 93 10.58 10.44 5.43
C LEU A 93 12.01 10.15 4.97
N LYS A 94 12.65 9.09 5.49
CA LYS A 94 13.97 8.64 5.03
C LYS A 94 13.92 8.23 3.57
N LEU A 95 12.94 7.39 3.21
CA LEU A 95 12.73 6.90 1.85
C LEU A 95 12.50 8.06 0.88
N ASN A 96 11.62 9.00 1.23
CA ASN A 96 11.39 10.22 0.44
C ASN A 96 12.67 11.05 0.27
N LYS A 97 13.46 11.21 1.33
CA LYS A 97 14.67 12.06 1.31
C LYS A 97 15.77 11.49 0.40
N LEU A 98 15.81 10.19 0.15
CA LEU A 98 16.78 9.60 -0.78
C LEU A 98 16.61 10.14 -2.20
N GLY A 99 15.39 10.50 -2.61
CA GLY A 99 15.13 11.09 -3.92
C GLY A 99 15.44 10.16 -5.10
N ILE A 100 15.56 8.85 -4.84
CA ILE A 100 15.89 7.82 -5.83
C ILE A 100 14.65 7.17 -6.42
N LEU A 101 13.52 7.19 -5.71
CA LEU A 101 12.23 6.76 -6.21
C LEU A 101 11.56 7.89 -7.00
N SER A 102 10.69 7.54 -7.96
CA SER A 102 9.71 8.51 -8.44
C SER A 102 8.72 8.88 -7.32
N ALA A 103 8.07 10.03 -7.45
CA ALA A 103 7.01 10.43 -6.52
C ALA A 103 5.90 9.37 -6.48
N ASP A 104 5.53 8.83 -7.64
CA ASP A 104 4.48 7.81 -7.76
C ASP A 104 4.87 6.49 -7.07
N GLN A 105 6.10 6.01 -7.28
CA GLN A 105 6.58 4.81 -6.59
C GLN A 105 6.50 4.96 -5.08
N LEU A 106 6.90 6.13 -4.57
CA LEU A 106 6.82 6.43 -3.15
C LEU A 106 5.36 6.44 -2.65
N GLU A 107 4.43 7.07 -3.37
CA GLU A 107 3.01 7.05 -2.97
C GLU A 107 2.42 5.65 -3.04
N ILE A 108 2.76 4.83 -4.05
CA ILE A 108 2.30 3.44 -4.16
C ILE A 108 2.79 2.62 -2.97
N ILE A 109 4.07 2.78 -2.57
CA ILE A 109 4.63 2.12 -1.38
C ILE A 109 3.84 2.53 -0.13
N ILE A 110 3.64 3.83 0.08
CA ILE A 110 2.94 4.36 1.26
C ILE A 110 1.48 3.88 1.29
N PHE A 111 0.85 3.84 0.13
CA PHE A 111 -0.49 3.33 -0.01
C PHE A 111 -0.59 1.84 0.36
N ARG A 112 0.30 1.00 -0.17
CA ARG A 112 0.38 -0.41 0.23
C ARG A 112 0.65 -0.55 1.73
N MET A 113 1.53 0.28 2.31
CA MET A 113 1.76 0.33 3.75
C MET A 113 0.49 0.66 4.54
N MET A 114 -0.34 1.62 4.11
CA MET A 114 -1.62 1.91 4.77
C MET A 114 -2.55 0.69 4.76
N ASN A 115 -2.66 0.00 3.63
CA ASN A 115 -3.49 -1.19 3.51
C ASN A 115 -3.04 -2.31 4.46
N PHE A 116 -1.73 -2.51 4.60
CA PHE A 116 -1.18 -3.49 5.53
C PHE A 116 -1.31 -3.06 7.00
N ALA A 117 -1.22 -1.76 7.29
CA ALA A 117 -1.36 -1.21 8.65
C ALA A 117 -2.73 -1.47 9.28
N VAL A 118 -3.77 -1.72 8.47
CA VAL A 118 -5.11 -2.11 8.95
C VAL A 118 -5.07 -3.45 9.71
N TYR A 119 -4.15 -4.34 9.35
CA TYR A 119 -4.13 -5.72 9.83
C TYR A 119 -2.83 -6.12 10.55
N ASN A 120 -1.72 -5.44 10.25
CA ASN A 120 -0.40 -5.79 10.71
C ASN A 120 0.33 -4.57 11.25
N GLU A 121 1.18 -4.79 12.24
CA GLU A 121 2.20 -3.83 12.62
C GLU A 121 3.22 -3.71 11.47
N LEU A 122 3.44 -2.48 10.98
CA LEU A 122 4.37 -2.20 9.89
C LEU A 122 5.82 -2.26 10.36
N LYS A 123 6.30 -3.49 10.58
CA LYS A 123 7.70 -3.76 10.90
C LYS A 123 8.58 -3.56 9.66
N PRO A 124 9.89 -3.25 9.84
CA PRO A 124 10.81 -3.02 8.73
C PRO A 124 10.81 -4.13 7.66
N ASP A 125 10.68 -5.40 8.06
CA ASP A 125 10.65 -6.52 7.10
C ASP A 125 9.45 -6.46 6.16
N LEU A 126 8.25 -6.17 6.69
CA LEU A 126 7.03 -6.04 5.88
C LEU A 126 7.10 -4.80 4.98
N VAL A 127 7.64 -3.69 5.50
CA VAL A 127 7.85 -2.48 4.68
C VAL A 127 8.82 -2.76 3.55
N TRP A 128 9.86 -3.56 3.80
CA TRP A 128 10.79 -3.96 2.76
C TRP A 128 10.12 -4.82 1.67
N GLU A 129 9.31 -5.81 2.04
CA GLU A 129 8.55 -6.62 1.07
C GLU A 129 7.72 -5.72 0.15
N ILE A 130 7.02 -4.74 0.72
CA ILE A 130 6.24 -3.75 -0.04
C ILE A 130 7.12 -2.95 -1.01
N ILE A 131 8.30 -2.51 -0.58
CA ILE A 131 9.24 -1.77 -1.44
C ILE A 131 9.73 -2.66 -2.58
N ASN A 132 10.12 -3.90 -2.28
CA ASN A 132 10.62 -4.87 -3.24
C ASN A 132 9.58 -5.22 -4.32
N ASP A 133 8.29 -5.20 -3.96
CA ASP A 133 7.20 -5.46 -4.89
C ASP A 133 6.82 -4.25 -5.77
N VAL A 134 7.36 -3.06 -5.50
CA VAL A 134 7.07 -1.82 -6.26
C VAL A 134 8.28 -1.35 -7.06
N VAL A 135 9.49 -1.66 -6.59
CA VAL A 135 10.74 -1.19 -7.18
C VAL A 135 11.40 -2.35 -7.93
N GLU A 136 11.35 -2.30 -9.26
CA GLU A 136 11.94 -3.33 -10.13
C GLU A 136 13.47 -3.23 -10.25
N ASP A 137 14.03 -2.04 -10.00
CA ASP A 137 15.46 -1.78 -10.18
C ASP A 137 16.31 -2.23 -8.97
N ASN A 138 17.13 -3.26 -9.20
CA ASN A 138 18.02 -3.83 -8.19
C ASN A 138 19.05 -2.83 -7.64
N GLU A 139 19.51 -1.87 -8.45
CA GLU A 139 20.44 -0.84 -7.99
C GLU A 139 19.75 0.10 -6.99
N THR A 140 18.53 0.54 -7.29
CA THR A 140 17.69 1.33 -6.40
C THR A 140 17.40 0.59 -5.10
N LEU A 141 17.01 -0.68 -5.17
CA LEU A 141 16.80 -1.52 -3.97
C LEU A 141 18.08 -1.61 -3.12
N TYR A 142 19.23 -1.84 -3.75
CA TYR A 142 20.51 -1.87 -3.05
C TYR A 142 20.77 -0.56 -2.29
N LEU A 143 20.61 0.58 -2.96
CA LEU A 143 20.81 1.91 -2.36
C LEU A 143 19.86 2.15 -1.17
N ILE A 144 18.59 1.77 -1.29
CA ILE A 144 17.62 1.87 -0.18
C ILE A 144 18.10 1.04 1.03
N SER A 145 18.51 -0.21 0.79
CA SER A 145 18.95 -1.11 1.86
C SER A 145 20.21 -0.64 2.59
N ASP A 146 21.15 -0.02 1.86
CA ASP A 146 22.43 0.44 2.40
C ASP A 146 22.26 1.72 3.24
N GLU A 147 21.41 2.64 2.79
CA GLU A 147 21.20 3.94 3.43
C GLU A 147 20.20 3.91 4.60
N ILE A 148 19.27 2.95 4.62
CA ILE A 148 18.24 2.84 5.66
C ILE A 148 18.58 1.68 6.60
N ALA A 149 19.15 2.04 7.76
CA ALA A 149 19.64 1.08 8.75
C ALA A 149 18.56 0.10 9.28
N GLU A 150 17.29 0.49 9.26
CA GLU A 150 16.17 -0.39 9.61
C GLU A 150 16.07 -1.63 8.71
N PHE A 151 16.61 -1.56 7.49
CA PHE A 151 16.64 -2.69 6.55
C PHE A 151 17.94 -3.50 6.61
N ASN A 152 18.94 -3.05 7.39
CA ASN A 152 20.23 -3.76 7.52
C ASN A 152 20.14 -5.09 8.30
N SER A 153 19.14 -5.23 9.18
CA SER A 153 18.90 -6.45 9.98
C SER A 153 17.92 -7.43 9.35
N SER A 154 17.16 -6.97 8.35
CA SER A 154 16.26 -7.81 7.58
C SER A 154 17.06 -8.90 6.86
N ILE A 155 16.46 -10.05 6.61
CA ILE A 155 17.06 -11.27 6.01
C ILE A 155 17.61 -11.06 4.56
N LEU A 156 17.79 -9.80 4.14
CA LEU A 156 18.20 -9.27 2.85
C LEU A 156 19.64 -9.52 2.45
N LYS A 157 20.44 -10.16 3.30
CA LYS A 157 21.70 -10.77 2.82
C LYS A 157 21.46 -12.02 1.96
N TYR A 158 20.29 -12.65 2.02
CA TYR A 158 20.01 -13.89 1.25
C TYR A 158 19.45 -13.67 -0.16
N GLN A 159 19.05 -12.45 -0.52
CA GLN A 159 18.78 -12.07 -1.92
C GLN A 159 19.94 -11.30 -2.58
N ARG A 160 21.10 -11.17 -1.91
CA ARG A 160 22.32 -10.59 -2.50
C ARG A 160 22.91 -11.43 -3.66
N VAL A 161 22.41 -12.64 -3.89
CA VAL A 161 22.90 -13.55 -4.93
C VAL A 161 21.77 -14.48 -5.40
N ASN A 162 20.91 -14.03 -6.31
CA ASN A 162 20.26 -14.84 -7.34
C ASN A 162 19.46 -13.97 -8.29
#